data_AF-A0A385DCZ0-F1
#
_entry.id   AF-A0A385DCZ0-F1
#
_cell.length_a   1.000
_cell.length_b   1.000
_cell.length_c   1.000
_cell.angle_alpha   90.00
_cell.angle_beta   90.00
_cell.angle_gamma   90.00
#
_symmetry.space_group_name_H-M   'P 1'
#
loop_
_entity.id
_entity.type
_entity.pdbx_description
1 polymer ?
#
loop_
_entity_poly.entity_id
_entity_poly.type
_entity_poly.pdbx_seq_one_letter_code
_entity_poly.pdbx_strand_id
1 'polypeptide(L)'
;MAHAAWDGTAVCRVAHPAVCPADPTQRPDGLLREVLLRYRTLMNIRMDKHHWVPDLHPAHPTTPTAAAEPQARHVVLLLSILYLAEGEITDIRCVAQTKAGERCRSALAHGDPGFWIEHPIQDAGRSTLSADLVGTPMLVYSLQSLSWDEQLRWRDQRCEVHGSGEVPALAASAWESFDPFLHVDHVRRPKGYWEGTAAPKPYRPPY
;
A
#
# COMPACT_ATOMS: atom_id res chain seq x y z
N MET A 1 -1.05 20.73 -0.34
CA MET A 1 -0.87 22.06 0.30
C MET A 1 0.13 21.90 1.45
N ALA A 2 1.15 22.75 1.51
CA ALA A 2 2.08 22.78 2.64
C ALA A 2 1.46 23.60 3.77
N HIS A 3 1.55 23.11 5.01
CA HIS A 3 1.10 23.83 6.20
C HIS A 3 2.32 24.25 7.01
N ALA A 4 2.23 25.41 7.69
CA ALA A 4 3.32 25.94 8.49
C ALA A 4 3.65 25.02 9.68
N ALA A 5 4.94 24.82 9.97
CA ALA A 5 5.37 24.13 11.19
C ALA A 5 5.47 25.11 12.36
N TRP A 6 5.27 24.59 13.58
CA TRP A 6 5.25 25.41 14.81
C TRP A 6 6.62 25.87 15.30
N ASP A 7 7.72 25.27 14.82
CA ASP A 7 9.09 25.62 15.19
C ASP A 7 9.67 26.76 14.31
N GLY A 8 8.81 27.43 13.53
CA GLY A 8 9.19 28.48 12.61
C GLY A 8 9.75 27.97 11.28
N THR A 9 9.78 26.66 11.04
CA THR A 9 10.13 26.13 9.72
C THR A 9 8.93 26.18 8.77
N ALA A 10 9.21 26.43 7.49
CA ALA A 10 8.16 26.74 6.50
C ALA A 10 7.25 25.56 6.13
N VAL A 11 7.54 24.33 6.58
CA VAL A 11 6.82 23.13 6.12
C VAL A 11 6.70 22.06 7.21
N CYS A 12 5.48 21.83 7.70
CA CYS A 12 5.11 20.61 8.43
C CYS A 12 4.71 19.53 7.41
N ARG A 13 5.48 18.42 7.36
CA ARG A 13 5.34 17.35 6.34
C ARG A 13 4.53 16.13 6.84
N VAL A 14 3.81 16.29 7.95
CA VAL A 14 2.85 15.29 8.47
C VAL A 14 1.48 15.58 7.85
N ALA A 15 0.76 14.55 7.41
CA ALA A 15 -0.62 14.70 6.96
C ALA A 15 -1.48 15.20 8.14
N HIS A 16 -1.96 16.45 8.05
CA HIS A 16 -2.72 17.13 9.10
C HIS A 16 -4.04 16.47 9.54
N PRO A 17 -4.68 15.55 8.80
CA PRO A 17 -5.89 14.88 9.28
C PRO A 17 -5.67 13.82 10.37
N ALA A 18 -4.43 13.40 10.67
CA ALA A 18 -4.18 12.24 11.54
C ALA A 18 -3.23 12.54 12.72
N VAL A 19 -3.40 13.69 13.35
CA VAL A 19 -2.67 14.18 14.53
C VAL A 19 -1.39 14.97 14.18
N CYS A 20 -1.52 16.29 14.31
CA CYS A 20 -0.38 17.19 14.32
C CYS A 20 0.10 17.40 15.77
N PRO A 21 1.31 16.97 16.18
CA PRO A 21 1.84 17.24 17.52
C PRO A 21 2.10 18.74 17.77
N ALA A 22 1.92 19.56 16.74
CA ALA A 22 2.09 21.01 16.73
C ALA A 22 0.77 21.78 16.92
N ASP A 23 -0.39 21.11 16.83
CA ASP A 23 -1.70 21.72 17.11
C ASP A 23 -2.03 21.55 18.61
N PRO A 24 -1.99 22.62 19.42
CA PRO A 24 -2.30 22.53 20.85
C PRO A 24 -3.77 22.19 21.11
N THR A 25 -4.66 22.31 20.12
CA THR A 25 -6.10 21.96 20.24
C THR A 25 -6.38 20.49 19.97
N GLN A 26 -5.44 19.76 19.37
CA GLN A 26 -5.53 18.33 19.07
C GLN A 26 -4.47 17.52 19.83
N ARG A 27 -4.18 17.86 21.08
CA ARG A 27 -3.26 17.06 21.90
C ARG A 27 -3.90 15.71 22.22
N PRO A 28 -3.38 14.60 21.68
CA PRO A 28 -3.76 13.29 22.18
C PRO A 28 -3.24 13.18 23.60
N ASP A 29 -4.05 12.62 24.49
CA ASP A 29 -3.65 12.28 25.84
C ASP A 29 -3.18 10.83 25.93
N GLY A 30 -2.47 10.52 27.03
CA GLY A 30 -2.03 9.18 27.36
C GLY A 30 -1.23 8.45 26.28
N LEU A 31 -1.58 7.18 26.06
CA LEU A 31 -0.87 6.22 25.21
C LEU A 31 -0.74 6.68 23.76
N LEU A 32 -1.75 7.37 23.22
CA LEU A 32 -1.75 7.83 21.82
C LEU A 32 -0.64 8.86 21.58
N ARG A 33 -0.39 9.74 22.57
CA ARG A 33 0.72 10.69 22.52
C ARG A 33 2.07 9.99 22.48
N GLU A 34 2.26 8.95 23.29
CA GLU A 34 3.51 8.20 23.36
C GLU A 34 3.80 7.46 22.06
N VAL A 35 2.79 6.83 21.47
CA VAL A 35 2.90 6.15 20.17
C VAL A 35 3.28 7.14 19.08
N LEU A 36 2.65 8.31 19.03
CA LEU A 36 2.93 9.33 18.01
C LEU A 36 4.32 9.96 18.17
N LEU A 37 4.76 10.22 19.39
CA LEU A 37 6.12 10.70 19.67
C LEU A 37 7.16 9.65 19.24
N ARG A 38 6.91 8.38 19.54
CA ARG A 38 7.80 7.28 19.12
C ARG A 38 7.83 7.13 17.60
N TYR A 39 6.68 7.23 16.94
CA TYR A 39 6.58 7.19 15.49
C TYR A 39 7.36 8.35 14.85
N ARG A 40 7.19 9.59 15.36
CA ARG A 40 7.96 10.77 14.91
C ARG A 40 9.47 10.54 15.02
N THR A 41 9.95 10.06 16.17
CA THR A 41 11.38 9.81 16.37
C THR A 41 11.92 8.77 15.40
N LEU A 42 11.20 7.65 15.21
CA LEU A 42 11.62 6.61 14.27
C LEU A 42 11.62 7.08 12.82
N MET A 43 10.62 7.88 12.44
CA MET A 43 10.52 8.47 11.10
C MET A 43 11.67 9.45 10.84
N ASN A 44 11.97 10.34 11.78
CA ASN A 44 13.11 11.26 11.68
C ASN A 44 14.44 10.51 11.55
N ILE A 45 14.69 9.50 12.38
CA ILE A 45 15.91 8.67 12.30
C ILE A 45 16.04 7.99 10.93
N ARG A 46 14.94 7.54 10.33
CA ARG A 46 14.95 6.92 8.99
C ARG A 46 15.22 7.93 7.88
N MET A 47 14.70 9.16 8.01
CA MET A 47 14.97 10.25 7.07
C MET A 47 16.42 10.73 7.14
N ASP A 48 16.95 10.93 8.35
CA ASP A 48 18.33 11.39 8.58
C ASP A 48 19.37 10.39 8.04
N LYS A 49 19.00 9.10 7.98
CA LYS A 49 19.81 8.04 7.40
C LYS A 49 19.63 7.87 5.88
N HIS A 50 18.87 8.76 5.22
CA HIS A 50 18.50 8.66 3.80
C HIS A 50 17.84 7.31 3.42
N HIS A 51 17.33 6.55 4.38
CA HIS A 51 16.63 5.29 4.12
C HIS A 51 15.21 5.51 3.58
N TRP A 52 14.70 6.74 3.69
CA TRP A 52 13.42 7.16 3.14
C TRP A 52 13.51 8.64 2.76
N VAL A 53 13.45 8.92 1.47
CA VAL A 53 13.27 10.28 0.92
C VAL A 53 11.86 10.27 0.31
N PRO A 54 10.87 10.99 0.88
CA PRO A 54 9.58 11.14 0.23
C PRO A 54 9.81 11.88 -1.09
N ASP A 55 9.27 11.34 -2.17
CA ASP A 55 9.32 12.02 -3.46
C ASP A 55 8.53 13.33 -3.35
N LEU A 56 9.24 14.46 -3.41
CA LEU A 56 8.67 15.80 -3.25
C LEU A 56 8.21 16.41 -4.57
N HIS A 57 8.33 15.68 -5.68
CA HIS A 57 7.70 16.11 -6.91
C HIS A 57 6.18 15.96 -6.76
N PRO A 58 5.37 16.99 -7.06
CA PRO A 58 4.00 16.71 -7.45
C PRO A 58 4.11 15.70 -8.58
N ALA A 59 3.43 14.54 -8.45
CA ALA A 59 3.38 13.56 -9.52
C ALA A 59 2.97 14.32 -10.79
N HIS A 60 3.92 14.56 -11.68
CA HIS A 60 3.58 15.05 -13.00
C HIS A 60 2.66 13.99 -13.57
N PRO A 61 1.48 14.35 -14.12
CA PRO A 61 0.69 13.40 -14.87
C PRO A 61 1.62 12.86 -15.94
N THR A 62 2.07 11.62 -15.76
CA THR A 62 2.92 10.97 -16.74
C THR A 62 2.02 10.83 -17.95
N THR A 63 2.31 11.62 -18.98
CA THR A 63 1.60 11.54 -20.25
C THR A 63 1.52 10.07 -20.63
N PRO A 64 0.33 9.48 -20.81
CA PRO A 64 0.22 8.07 -21.11
C PRO A 64 0.95 7.81 -22.43
N THR A 65 2.13 7.18 -22.34
CA THR A 65 2.83 6.62 -23.49
C THR A 65 1.91 5.59 -24.12
N ALA A 66 1.73 5.70 -25.43
CA ALA A 66 0.78 4.94 -26.21
C ALA A 66 0.87 3.41 -25.97
N ALA A 67 -0.29 2.84 -25.63
CA ALA A 67 -0.77 1.48 -25.89
C ALA A 67 0.24 0.32 -25.79
N ALA A 68 0.46 -0.15 -24.56
CA ALA A 68 0.49 -1.58 -24.30
C ALA A 68 -0.83 -1.95 -23.60
N GLU A 69 -1.40 -3.12 -23.87
CA GLU A 69 -2.58 -3.61 -23.16
C GLU A 69 -2.37 -3.47 -21.64
N PRO A 70 -3.36 -3.00 -20.86
CA PRO A 70 -3.18 -2.80 -19.43
C PRO A 70 -2.83 -4.14 -18.80
N GLN A 71 -1.55 -4.32 -18.43
CA GLN A 71 -1.12 -5.47 -17.66
C GLN A 71 -1.96 -5.52 -16.39
N ALA A 72 -2.54 -6.69 -16.14
CA ALA A 72 -3.56 -6.85 -15.14
C ALA A 72 -2.93 -6.88 -13.73
N ARG A 73 -2.61 -5.70 -13.19
CA ARG A 73 -2.01 -5.56 -11.85
C ARG A 73 -3.00 -6.04 -10.78
N HIS A 74 -2.55 -6.94 -9.91
CA HIS A 74 -3.38 -7.45 -8.81
C HIS A 74 -3.30 -6.54 -7.58
N VAL A 75 -4.44 -6.33 -6.93
CA VAL A 75 -4.51 -5.76 -5.57
C VAL A 75 -4.31 -6.90 -4.58
N VAL A 76 -3.35 -6.73 -3.67
CA VAL A 76 -2.90 -7.76 -2.73
C VAL A 76 -3.04 -7.25 -1.29
N LEU A 77 -3.68 -8.05 -0.43
CA LEU A 77 -3.72 -7.78 1.01
C LEU A 77 -2.55 -8.49 1.68
N LEU A 78 -1.61 -7.69 2.18
CA LEU A 78 -0.37 -8.16 2.77
C LEU A 78 -0.06 -7.34 4.04
N LEU A 79 0.24 -8.00 5.16
CA LEU A 79 0.48 -7.33 6.44
C LEU A 79 -0.68 -6.39 6.85
N SER A 80 -1.92 -6.75 6.47
CA SER A 80 -3.13 -5.95 6.65
C SER A 80 -3.13 -4.59 5.93
N ILE A 81 -2.30 -4.44 4.91
CA ILE A 81 -2.22 -3.27 4.03
C ILE A 81 -2.54 -3.73 2.60
N LEU A 82 -3.28 -2.93 1.86
CA LEU A 82 -3.54 -3.16 0.45
C LEU A 82 -2.39 -2.60 -0.39
N TYR A 83 -1.81 -3.45 -1.23
CA TYR A 83 -0.78 -3.11 -2.18
C TYR A 83 -1.25 -3.36 -3.61
N LEU A 84 -0.76 -2.55 -4.53
CA LEU A 84 -0.85 -2.81 -5.96
C LEU A 84 0.45 -3.49 -6.41
N ALA A 85 0.34 -4.69 -6.94
CA ALA A 85 1.47 -5.46 -7.45
C ALA A 85 2.03 -4.87 -8.76
N GLU A 86 3.26 -5.23 -9.12
CA GLU A 86 3.87 -4.92 -10.44
C GLU A 86 3.05 -5.52 -11.61
N GLY A 87 2.36 -6.64 -11.37
CA GLY A 87 1.55 -7.35 -12.36
C GLY A 87 0.64 -8.38 -11.70
N GLU A 88 0.42 -9.52 -12.37
CA GLU A 88 -0.28 -10.65 -11.77
C GLU A 88 0.57 -11.32 -10.69
N ILE A 89 -0.08 -11.89 -9.68
CA ILE A 89 0.59 -12.48 -8.51
C ILE A 89 1.61 -13.58 -8.89
N THR A 90 1.32 -14.33 -9.95
CA THR A 90 2.16 -15.42 -10.49
C THR A 90 3.38 -14.91 -11.27
N ASP A 91 3.32 -13.67 -11.73
CA ASP A 91 4.37 -13.04 -12.55
C ASP A 91 5.35 -12.22 -11.74
N ILE A 92 5.05 -11.94 -10.47
CA ILE A 92 5.94 -11.18 -9.60
C ILE A 92 7.26 -11.95 -9.42
N ARG A 93 8.36 -11.29 -9.79
CA ARG A 93 9.71 -11.84 -9.71
C ARG A 93 10.49 -11.26 -8.57
N CYS A 94 11.41 -12.06 -8.04
CA CYS A 94 12.31 -11.65 -6.99
C CYS A 94 13.17 -10.43 -7.39
N VAL A 95 13.41 -9.52 -6.44
CA VAL A 95 14.30 -8.34 -6.64
C VAL A 95 15.75 -8.57 -6.18
N ALA A 96 16.04 -9.76 -5.65
CA ALA A 96 17.38 -10.11 -5.18
C ALA A 96 18.40 -10.13 -6.32
N GLN A 97 19.62 -9.76 -6.00
CA GLN A 97 20.77 -9.98 -6.87
C GLN A 97 21.27 -11.42 -6.72
N THR A 98 21.49 -12.09 -7.86
CA THR A 98 22.13 -13.41 -7.90
C THR A 98 23.65 -13.29 -7.75
N LYS A 99 24.35 -14.43 -7.56
CA LYS A 99 25.83 -14.46 -7.57
C LYS A 99 26.46 -13.95 -8.88
N ALA A 100 25.71 -14.03 -9.99
CA ALA A 100 26.13 -13.51 -11.30
C ALA A 100 25.93 -11.99 -11.44
N GLY A 101 25.38 -11.33 -10.41
CA GLY A 101 25.11 -9.89 -10.44
C GLY A 101 23.77 -9.51 -11.10
N GLU A 102 23.02 -10.47 -11.64
CA GLU A 102 21.73 -10.25 -12.31
C GLU A 102 20.53 -10.33 -11.35
N ARG A 103 19.38 -9.75 -11.76
CA ARG A 103 18.11 -9.88 -11.04
C ARG A 103 17.69 -11.35 -11.02
N CYS A 104 17.30 -11.85 -9.86
CA CYS A 104 16.74 -13.18 -9.70
C CYS A 104 15.45 -13.32 -10.52
N ARG A 105 15.40 -14.35 -11.38
CA ARG A 105 14.22 -14.64 -12.24
C ARG A 105 13.17 -15.52 -11.57
N SER A 106 13.42 -15.98 -10.34
CA SER A 106 12.48 -16.84 -9.62
C SER A 106 11.21 -16.08 -9.24
N ALA A 107 10.07 -16.76 -9.33
CA ALA A 107 8.82 -16.30 -8.75
C ALA A 107 8.94 -16.18 -7.23
N LEU A 108 8.04 -15.41 -6.61
CA LEU A 108 8.04 -15.26 -5.14
C LEU A 108 7.65 -16.55 -4.41
N ALA A 109 6.79 -17.39 -5.00
CA ALA A 109 6.44 -18.70 -4.47
C ALA A 109 6.27 -19.71 -5.58
N HIS A 110 6.41 -20.99 -5.22
CA HIS A 110 6.03 -22.11 -6.08
C HIS A 110 4.64 -22.60 -5.69
N GLY A 111 3.61 -22.21 -6.46
CA GLY A 111 2.21 -22.55 -6.20
C GLY A 111 1.37 -21.34 -5.82
N ASP A 112 0.20 -21.58 -5.21
CA ASP A 112 -0.73 -20.54 -4.78
C ASP A 112 -0.47 -20.16 -3.31
N PRO A 113 0.17 -19.01 -3.03
CA PRO A 113 0.53 -18.57 -1.68
C PRO A 113 -0.64 -18.02 -0.87
N GLY A 114 -1.80 -17.81 -1.49
CA GLY A 114 -2.96 -17.15 -0.90
C GLY A 114 -4.25 -17.48 -1.63
N PHE A 115 -5.26 -16.64 -1.43
CA PHE A 115 -6.59 -16.84 -2.01
C PHE A 115 -7.30 -15.51 -2.25
N TRP A 116 -8.22 -15.50 -3.21
CA TRP A 116 -9.05 -14.33 -3.49
C TRP A 116 -10.12 -14.13 -2.42
N ILE A 117 -10.28 -12.90 -1.95
CA ILE A 117 -11.34 -12.48 -1.03
C ILE A 117 -12.10 -11.28 -1.58
N GLU A 118 -13.34 -11.13 -1.14
CA GLU A 118 -14.06 -9.86 -1.25
C GLU A 118 -13.62 -8.94 -0.12
N HIS A 119 -13.23 -7.72 -0.48
CA HIS A 119 -12.85 -6.68 0.45
C HIS A 119 -13.69 -5.44 0.18
N PRO A 120 -14.33 -4.83 1.20
CA PRO A 120 -15.07 -3.59 0.99
C PRO A 120 -14.10 -2.44 0.69
N ILE A 121 -14.42 -1.58 -0.26
CA ILE A 121 -13.69 -0.33 -0.47
C ILE A 121 -13.98 0.58 0.73
N GLN A 122 -12.94 0.89 1.50
CA GLN A 122 -13.04 1.78 2.66
C GLN A 122 -12.84 3.23 2.25
N ASP A 123 -13.56 4.13 2.91
CA ASP A 123 -13.27 5.56 2.81
C ASP A 123 -11.97 5.85 3.56
N ALA A 124 -10.96 6.35 2.85
CA ALA A 124 -9.69 6.78 3.42
C ALA A 124 -9.81 8.15 4.16
N GLY A 125 -11.03 8.61 4.44
CA GLY A 125 -11.31 9.91 5.06
C GLY A 125 -11.03 11.08 4.11
N ARG A 126 -11.02 10.83 2.79
CA ARG A 126 -10.55 11.77 1.77
C ARG A 126 -11.62 12.24 0.77
N SER A 127 -12.88 11.82 0.86
CA SER A 127 -13.79 12.06 -0.26
C SER A 127 -15.23 12.41 0.13
N THR A 128 -15.63 13.62 -0.29
CA THR A 128 -16.98 13.96 -0.77
C THR A 128 -17.18 13.54 -2.24
N LEU A 129 -16.19 12.89 -2.86
CA LEU A 129 -16.05 12.78 -4.32
C LEU A 129 -16.54 11.46 -4.92
N SER A 130 -16.68 10.38 -4.14
CA SER A 130 -17.12 9.09 -4.69
C SER A 130 -17.82 8.22 -3.64
N ALA A 131 -18.97 8.67 -3.14
CA ALA A 131 -19.83 7.87 -2.26
C ALA A 131 -20.23 6.53 -2.90
N ASP A 132 -20.30 6.47 -4.22
CA ASP A 132 -20.75 5.30 -4.98
C ASP A 132 -19.75 4.13 -4.98
N LEU A 133 -18.48 4.36 -4.65
CA LEU A 133 -17.45 3.33 -4.57
C LEU A 133 -17.30 2.78 -3.14
N VAL A 134 -17.54 3.62 -2.13
CA VAL A 134 -17.39 3.22 -0.72
C VAL A 134 -18.38 2.12 -0.37
N GLY A 135 -17.90 1.06 0.28
CA GLY A 135 -18.70 -0.10 0.66
C GLY A 135 -19.00 -1.07 -0.49
N THR A 136 -18.62 -0.75 -1.73
CA THR A 136 -18.69 -1.72 -2.82
C THR A 136 -17.61 -2.80 -2.64
N PRO A 137 -17.91 -4.08 -2.91
CA PRO A 137 -16.93 -5.15 -2.79
C PRO A 137 -15.96 -5.11 -3.97
N MET A 138 -14.68 -5.28 -3.66
CA MET A 138 -13.62 -5.53 -4.64
C MET A 138 -12.93 -6.87 -4.36
N LEU A 139 -12.41 -7.50 -5.40
CA LEU A 139 -11.61 -8.71 -5.28
C LEU A 139 -10.16 -8.35 -5.00
N VAL A 140 -9.63 -8.91 -3.91
CA VAL A 140 -8.25 -8.74 -3.46
C VAL A 140 -7.63 -10.12 -3.27
N TYR A 141 -6.36 -10.27 -3.66
CA TYR A 141 -5.61 -11.48 -3.37
C TYR A 141 -5.03 -11.41 -1.95
N SER A 142 -5.52 -12.23 -1.04
CA SER A 142 -5.09 -12.23 0.36
C SER A 142 -3.90 -13.16 0.59
N LEU A 143 -2.84 -12.59 1.16
CA LEU A 143 -1.68 -13.31 1.67
C LEU A 143 -1.70 -13.45 3.20
N GLN A 144 -2.83 -13.11 3.85
CA GLN A 144 -2.91 -13.11 5.31
C GLN A 144 -2.84 -14.51 5.95
N SER A 145 -3.02 -15.59 5.19
CA SER A 145 -2.80 -16.96 5.68
C SER A 145 -1.34 -17.34 5.82
N LEU A 146 -0.42 -16.60 5.19
CA LEU A 146 1.01 -16.82 5.34
C LEU A 146 1.46 -16.43 6.74
N SER A 147 2.53 -17.08 7.23
CA SER A 147 3.18 -16.66 8.47
C SER A 147 3.67 -15.21 8.35
N TRP A 148 3.87 -14.55 9.48
CA TRP A 148 4.35 -13.17 9.51
C TRP A 148 5.67 -12.99 8.74
N ASP A 149 6.62 -13.90 8.92
CA ASP A 149 7.93 -13.86 8.25
C ASP A 149 7.79 -14.05 6.73
N GLU A 150 6.86 -14.92 6.32
CA GLU A 150 6.54 -15.10 4.90
C GLU A 150 5.90 -13.85 4.30
N GLN A 151 5.01 -13.17 5.03
CA GLN A 151 4.44 -11.91 4.59
C GLN A 151 5.51 -10.80 4.48
N LEU A 152 6.46 -10.74 5.40
CA LEU A 152 7.61 -9.82 5.29
C LEU A 152 8.49 -10.15 4.08
N ARG A 153 8.77 -11.43 3.83
CA ARG A 153 9.51 -11.89 2.64
C ARG A 153 8.82 -11.46 1.34
N TRP A 154 7.49 -11.60 1.29
CA TRP A 154 6.67 -11.15 0.17
C TRP A 154 6.72 -9.63 -0.01
N ARG A 155 6.62 -8.85 1.07
CA ARG A 155 6.74 -7.39 1.04
C ARG A 155 8.11 -6.96 0.51
N ASP A 156 9.15 -7.68 0.87
CA ASP A 156 10.52 -7.42 0.41
C ASP A 156 10.78 -7.99 -1.01
N GLN A 157 9.75 -8.56 -1.65
CA GLN A 157 9.75 -9.15 -3.00
C GLN A 157 10.89 -10.16 -3.18
N ARG A 158 11.05 -11.07 -2.21
CA ARG A 158 12.06 -12.14 -2.22
C ARG A 158 11.43 -13.51 -2.46
N CYS A 159 12.06 -14.34 -3.31
CA CYS A 159 11.68 -15.75 -3.43
C CYS A 159 12.13 -16.54 -2.18
N GLU A 160 11.65 -17.76 -2.03
CA GLU A 160 11.96 -18.65 -0.90
C GLU A 160 13.48 -18.85 -0.70
N VAL A 161 14.25 -18.95 -1.79
CA VAL A 161 15.72 -19.09 -1.75
C VAL A 161 16.42 -17.84 -1.22
N HIS A 162 15.85 -16.65 -1.48
CA HIS A 162 16.44 -15.36 -1.08
C HIS A 162 15.74 -14.74 0.15
N GLY A 163 14.83 -15.47 0.79
CA GLY A 163 14.05 -14.97 1.93
C GLY A 163 14.80 -14.95 3.26
N SER A 164 15.87 -15.74 3.40
CA SER A 164 16.53 -16.00 4.68
C SER A 164 17.89 -15.31 4.86
N GLY A 165 18.24 -14.30 4.05
CA GLY A 165 19.57 -13.69 4.13
C GLY A 165 19.64 -12.23 3.72
N GLU A 166 20.71 -11.55 4.14
CA GLU A 166 21.10 -10.19 3.73
C GLU A 166 21.59 -10.19 2.26
N VAL A 167 20.77 -10.70 1.35
CA VAL A 167 21.11 -10.69 -0.08
C VAL A 167 20.80 -9.30 -0.63
N PRO A 168 21.76 -8.60 -1.25
CA PRO A 168 21.52 -7.30 -1.85
C PRO A 168 20.31 -7.31 -2.79
N ALA A 169 19.50 -6.26 -2.74
CA ALA A 169 18.44 -6.04 -3.72
C ALA A 169 19.05 -5.35 -4.94
N LEU A 170 18.77 -5.86 -6.14
CA LEU A 170 19.19 -5.18 -7.38
C LEU A 170 18.20 -4.08 -7.80
N ALA A 171 16.97 -4.15 -7.29
CA ALA A 171 15.92 -3.17 -7.50
C ALA A 171 15.13 -2.97 -6.21
N ALA A 172 14.46 -1.81 -6.08
CA ALA A 172 13.46 -1.63 -5.04
C ALA A 172 12.29 -2.60 -5.24
N SER A 173 11.61 -2.93 -4.16
CA SER A 173 10.34 -3.65 -4.23
C SER A 173 9.33 -2.83 -5.03
N ALA A 174 8.65 -3.47 -5.98
CA ALA A 174 7.71 -2.84 -6.91
C ALA A 174 6.27 -2.76 -6.36
N TRP A 175 6.09 -2.98 -5.05
CA TRP A 175 4.81 -2.79 -4.40
C TRP A 175 4.47 -1.30 -4.28
N GLU A 176 3.31 -0.92 -4.80
CA GLU A 176 2.73 0.40 -4.59
C GLU A 176 1.65 0.32 -3.50
N SER A 177 1.51 1.36 -2.68
CA SER A 177 0.39 1.42 -1.74
C SER A 177 -0.92 1.62 -2.51
N PHE A 178 -1.89 0.75 -2.30
CA PHE A 178 -3.16 0.81 -3.02
C PHE A 178 -4.09 1.84 -2.39
N ASP A 179 -4.46 2.84 -3.19
CA ASP A 179 -5.57 3.76 -2.95
C ASP A 179 -6.70 3.49 -3.97
N PRO A 180 -7.91 3.09 -3.56
CA PRO A 180 -8.99 2.72 -4.47
C PRO A 180 -9.50 3.88 -5.35
N PHE A 181 -9.26 5.14 -4.95
CA PHE A 181 -9.68 6.31 -5.72
C PHE A 181 -8.62 6.73 -6.73
N LEU A 182 -7.34 6.46 -6.46
CA LEU A 182 -6.24 6.70 -7.41
C LEU A 182 -6.04 5.51 -8.37
N HIS A 183 -6.41 4.30 -7.97
CA HIS A 183 -6.18 3.06 -8.72
C HIS A 183 -7.49 2.38 -9.14
N VAL A 184 -8.52 3.17 -9.49
CA VAL A 184 -9.85 2.66 -9.84
C VAL A 184 -9.81 1.63 -10.99
N ASP A 185 -8.89 1.79 -11.94
CA ASP A 185 -8.71 0.89 -13.08
C ASP A 185 -8.23 -0.52 -12.68
N HIS A 186 -7.69 -0.67 -11.47
CA HIS A 186 -7.23 -1.95 -10.92
C HIS A 186 -8.24 -2.59 -9.96
N VAL A 187 -9.36 -1.91 -9.68
CA VAL A 187 -10.46 -2.45 -8.87
C VAL A 187 -11.20 -3.51 -9.67
N ARG A 188 -11.01 -4.78 -9.31
CA ARG A 188 -11.80 -5.89 -9.85
C ARG A 188 -13.05 -6.11 -9.01
N ARG A 189 -14.20 -6.27 -9.65
CA ARG A 189 -15.47 -6.57 -8.96
C ARG A 189 -15.78 -8.07 -8.98
N PRO A 190 -16.41 -8.63 -7.94
CA PRO A 190 -16.90 -10.00 -7.96
C PRO A 190 -17.88 -10.24 -9.12
N LYS A 191 -17.83 -11.43 -9.73
CA LYS A 191 -18.82 -11.82 -10.75
C LYS A 191 -20.22 -11.83 -10.11
N GLY A 192 -21.19 -11.19 -10.76
CA GLY A 192 -22.57 -11.07 -10.29
C GLY A 192 -22.92 -9.73 -9.62
N TYR A 193 -21.96 -8.82 -9.40
CA TYR A 193 -22.25 -7.52 -8.77
C TYR A 193 -23.09 -6.56 -9.65
N TRP A 194 -23.30 -6.85 -10.94
CA TRP A 194 -24.13 -6.05 -11.85
C TRP A 194 -25.36 -6.78 -12.41
N GLU A 195 -25.53 -8.08 -12.16
CA GLU A 195 -26.68 -8.85 -12.66
C GLU A 195 -27.79 -8.89 -11.60
N GLY A 196 -28.50 -7.78 -11.43
CA GLY A 196 -29.73 -7.75 -10.63
C GLY A 196 -29.94 -6.44 -9.87
N THR A 197 -30.87 -5.64 -10.35
CA THR A 197 -31.40 -4.42 -9.72
C THR A 197 -31.75 -4.59 -8.23
N ALA A 198 -30.96 -3.96 -7.36
CA ALA A 198 -31.40 -3.20 -6.19
C ALA A 198 -30.20 -2.37 -5.70
N ALA A 199 -30.42 -1.08 -5.41
CA ALA A 199 -29.39 -0.22 -4.83
C ALA A 199 -28.71 -0.92 -3.63
N PRO A 200 -27.38 -0.79 -3.46
CA PRO A 200 -26.67 -1.45 -2.37
C PRO A 200 -27.27 -1.02 -1.03
N LYS A 201 -27.74 -1.99 -0.24
CA LYS A 201 -28.15 -1.73 1.15
C LYS A 201 -26.92 -1.20 1.90
N PRO A 202 -27.03 -0.09 2.64
CA PRO A 202 -25.91 0.44 3.40
C PRO A 202 -25.42 -0.61 4.40
N TYR A 203 -24.10 -0.84 4.39
CA TYR A 203 -23.41 -1.72 5.33
C TYR A 203 -23.67 -1.24 6.77
N ARG A 204 -24.24 -2.12 7.61
CA ARG A 204 -24.31 -1.94 9.06
C ARG A 204 -23.21 -2.78 9.70
N PRO A 205 -22.21 -2.17 10.37
CA PRO A 205 -21.23 -2.95 11.12
C PRO A 205 -21.91 -3.67 12.31
N PRO A 206 -21.46 -4.87 12.69
CA PRO A 206 -21.89 -5.51 13.92
C PRO A 206 -21.38 -4.71 15.13
N TYR A 207 -22.26 -4.55 16.12
CA TYR A 207 -22.06 -3.80 17.37
C TYR A 207 -20.92 -4.35 18.23
#